data_AF-A0A482XZJ3-F1
#
_entry.id   AF-A0A482XZJ3-F1
#
_cell.length_a   1.000
_cell.length_b   1.000
_cell.length_c   1.000
_cell.angle_alpha   90.00
_cell.angle_beta   90.00
_cell.angle_gamma   90.00
#
_symmetry.space_group_name_H-M   'P 1'
#
loop_
_entity.id
_entity.type
_entity.pdbx_description
1 polymer ?
#
loop_
_entity_poly.entity_id
_entity_poly.type
_entity_poly.pdbx_seq_one_letter_code
_entity_poly.pdbx_strand_id
1 'polypeptide(L)'
;MEVVSDRTKPTVKDYMTRDVATVSPDETVGQVATRIAESEQHSGFPVCDRRRVEGFISARDLLLAEDDDPIFKVMATELLVAHPDMKVNDAARVILRSGIQKLPVVDDAGNLVGIISNADVIRSQIERATPEKVGKLMRTLEQIHGIELTEERRTVPLSELTPTQGRVYADELEGRRYELERGLAEPLVVIDNGGTLLLADGHHRVLAADRLEIDEMDAYVIVIDHEIELGMARTADKEGLERIDDIDVVDYARHPLVQTTKRLQSDDGREGEAE
;
A
#
# COMPACT_ATOMS: atom_id res chain seq x y z
N MET A 1 33.07 -17.08 9.54
CA MET A 1 31.95 -16.68 10.42
C MET A 1 32.01 -15.17 10.52
N GLU A 2 31.52 -14.52 9.48
CA GLU A 2 31.25 -13.08 9.47
C GLU A 2 29.75 -12.91 9.59
N VAL A 3 29.35 -12.08 10.54
CA VAL A 3 27.96 -11.73 10.80
C VAL A 3 27.47 -10.99 9.56
N VAL A 4 26.63 -11.65 8.77
CA VAL A 4 25.91 -11.00 7.67
C VAL A 4 25.10 -9.87 8.30
N SER A 5 25.51 -8.64 7.99
CA SER A 5 24.99 -7.41 8.56
C SER A 5 23.48 -7.34 8.44
N ASP A 6 22.82 -6.92 9.53
CA ASP A 6 21.44 -6.44 9.61
C ASP A 6 21.17 -5.50 8.42
N ARG A 7 20.63 -6.03 7.30
CA ARG A 7 20.15 -5.19 6.20
C ARG A 7 18.98 -4.40 6.78
N THR A 8 19.28 -3.14 7.00
CA THR A 8 18.67 -2.15 7.86
C THR A 8 17.15 -2.16 7.78
N LYS A 9 16.48 -2.29 8.94
CA LYS A 9 15.01 -2.15 9.04
C LYS A 9 14.55 -0.88 8.30
N PRO A 10 13.46 -0.95 7.51
CA PRO A 10 13.02 0.18 6.68
C PRO A 10 12.78 1.44 7.51
N THR A 11 13.13 2.57 6.92
CA THR A 11 13.09 3.89 7.53
C THR A 11 12.02 4.77 6.89
N VAL A 12 11.61 5.83 7.58
CA VAL A 12 10.56 6.75 7.14
C VAL A 12 10.85 7.33 5.76
N LYS A 13 12.11 7.67 5.47
CA LYS A 13 12.52 8.24 4.17
C LYS A 13 12.30 7.31 2.97
N ASP A 14 12.21 5.99 3.22
CA ASP A 14 12.01 4.99 2.17
C ASP A 14 10.53 4.96 1.73
N TYR A 15 9.62 5.45 2.58
CA TYR A 15 8.16 5.37 2.38
C TYR A 15 7.44 6.71 2.39
N MET A 16 8.09 7.81 2.81
CA MET A 16 7.48 9.13 2.88
C MET A 16 7.25 9.76 1.51
N THR A 17 6.20 10.57 1.38
CA THR A 17 6.01 11.47 0.24
C THR A 17 6.90 12.70 0.41
N ARG A 18 7.71 13.01 -0.60
CA ARG A 18 8.67 14.13 -0.58
C ARG A 18 8.09 15.45 -1.08
N ASP A 19 7.20 15.38 -2.06
CA ASP A 19 6.50 16.55 -2.57
C ASP A 19 5.28 16.81 -1.69
N VAL A 20 5.42 17.77 -0.76
CA VAL A 20 4.41 18.04 0.25
C VAL A 20 3.82 19.42 0.01
N ALA A 21 2.53 19.47 -0.27
CA ALA A 21 1.78 20.72 -0.26
C ALA A 21 1.78 21.32 1.15
N THR A 22 2.15 22.60 1.25
CA THR A 22 2.24 23.35 2.51
C THR A 22 1.47 24.66 2.43
N VAL A 23 1.22 25.26 3.58
CA VAL A 23 0.64 26.60 3.72
C VAL A 23 1.56 27.49 4.57
N SER A 24 1.49 28.80 4.36
CA SER A 24 2.17 29.81 5.17
C SER A 24 1.39 30.11 6.45
N PRO A 25 2.07 30.42 7.58
CA PRO A 25 1.40 30.92 8.79
C PRO A 25 0.59 32.20 8.56
N ASP A 26 0.96 33.02 7.57
CA ASP A 26 0.32 34.29 7.24
C ASP A 26 -0.82 34.17 6.21
N GLU A 27 -1.02 32.98 5.61
CA GLU A 27 -2.23 32.72 4.81
C GLU A 27 -3.48 32.83 5.70
N THR A 28 -4.64 33.10 5.10
CA THR A 28 -5.91 33.17 5.83
C THR A 28 -6.64 31.85 5.83
N VAL A 29 -7.53 31.67 6.82
CA VAL A 29 -8.45 30.53 6.91
C VAL A 29 -9.21 30.31 5.61
N GLY A 30 -9.78 31.36 5.01
CA GLY A 30 -10.53 31.26 3.76
C GLY A 30 -9.70 30.71 2.60
N GLN A 31 -8.44 31.18 2.45
CA GLN A 31 -7.53 30.68 1.40
C GLN A 31 -7.23 29.19 1.57
N VAL A 32 -6.93 28.77 2.79
CA VAL A 32 -6.63 27.36 3.08
C VAL A 32 -7.87 26.48 2.97
N ALA A 33 -9.04 26.98 3.39
CA ALA A 33 -10.31 26.27 3.25
C ALA A 33 -10.63 25.98 1.77
N THR A 34 -10.44 26.96 0.88
CA THR A 34 -10.58 26.75 -0.57
C THR A 34 -9.63 25.66 -1.06
N ARG A 35 -8.35 25.71 -0.66
CA ARG A 35 -7.36 24.69 -1.06
C ARG A 35 -7.70 23.28 -0.57
N ILE A 36 -8.29 23.15 0.62
CA ILE A 36 -8.79 21.87 1.12
C ILE A 36 -9.99 21.41 0.29
N ALA A 37 -10.98 22.29 0.06
CA ALA A 37 -12.21 21.95 -0.64
C ALA A 37 -11.99 21.58 -2.12
N GLU A 38 -11.03 22.22 -2.78
CA GLU A 38 -10.65 21.95 -4.16
C GLU A 38 -9.71 20.74 -4.30
N SER A 39 -9.24 20.17 -3.18
CA SER A 39 -8.33 19.03 -3.20
C SER A 39 -9.02 17.72 -2.92
N GLU A 40 -8.85 16.75 -3.83
CA GLU A 40 -9.30 15.38 -3.62
C GLU A 40 -8.36 14.55 -2.71
N GLN A 41 -7.20 15.09 -2.33
CA GLN A 41 -6.12 14.33 -1.68
C GLN A 41 -5.69 14.90 -0.32
N HIS A 42 -6.02 16.16 -0.02
CA HIS A 42 -5.50 16.87 1.13
C HIS A 42 -6.63 17.27 2.10
N SER A 43 -6.67 16.61 3.27
CA SER A 43 -7.55 16.97 4.39
C SER A 43 -6.90 17.95 5.39
N GLY A 44 -5.68 18.40 5.09
CA GLY A 44 -4.86 19.28 5.92
C GLY A 44 -3.44 19.43 5.36
N PHE A 45 -2.71 20.42 5.88
CA PHE A 45 -1.40 20.82 5.41
C PHE A 45 -0.44 21.07 6.58
N PRO A 46 0.85 20.72 6.44
CA PRO A 46 1.90 21.30 7.28
C PRO A 46 1.95 22.82 7.04
N VAL A 47 1.99 23.58 8.13
CA VAL A 47 2.20 25.03 8.11
C VAL A 47 3.68 25.30 8.22
N CYS A 48 4.25 25.96 7.22
CA CYS A 48 5.69 26.20 7.12
C CYS A 48 6.00 27.68 6.98
N ASP A 49 6.93 28.19 7.78
CA ASP A 49 7.64 29.44 7.45
C ASP A 49 8.88 29.07 6.62
N ARG A 50 8.81 29.41 5.33
CA ARG A 50 9.77 28.98 4.30
C ARG A 50 9.88 27.46 4.19
N ARG A 51 10.78 26.85 4.98
CA ARG A 51 11.01 25.40 5.02
C ARG A 51 10.79 24.82 6.41
N ARG A 52 10.73 25.66 7.45
CA ARG A 52 10.61 25.23 8.83
C ARG A 52 9.15 24.92 9.13
N VAL A 53 8.89 23.76 9.70
CA VAL A 53 7.53 23.38 10.11
C VAL A 53 7.20 24.09 11.43
N GLU A 54 6.18 24.93 11.41
CA GLU A 54 5.70 25.70 12.58
C GLU A 54 4.38 25.15 13.13
N GLY A 55 3.60 24.45 12.31
CA GLY A 55 2.31 23.90 12.71
C GLY A 55 1.74 22.91 11.70
N PHE A 56 0.53 22.46 11.97
CA PHE A 56 -0.29 21.67 11.06
C PHE A 56 -1.72 22.16 11.15
N ILE A 57 -2.37 22.26 9.99
CA ILE A 57 -3.75 22.70 9.90
C ILE A 57 -4.58 21.64 9.18
N SER A 58 -5.71 21.27 9.76
CA SER A 58 -6.67 20.36 9.17
C SER A 58 -8.01 21.05 8.91
N ALA A 59 -8.85 20.45 8.08
CA ALA A 59 -10.20 20.95 7.83
C ALA A 59 -11.01 21.17 9.13
N ARG A 60 -10.75 20.38 10.18
CA ARG A 60 -11.44 20.49 11.47
C ARG A 60 -11.05 21.75 12.22
N ASP A 61 -9.80 22.17 12.11
CA ASP A 61 -9.27 23.34 12.81
C ASP A 61 -9.86 24.65 12.25
N LEU A 62 -10.34 24.62 11.01
CA LEU A 62 -10.95 25.76 10.33
C LEU A 62 -12.43 25.97 10.69
N LEU A 63 -13.12 24.95 11.27
CA LEU A 63 -14.59 24.96 11.42
C LEU A 63 -15.16 26.10 12.27
N LEU A 64 -14.37 26.63 13.21
CA LEU A 64 -14.79 27.67 14.15
C LEU A 64 -14.02 28.98 13.97
N ALA A 65 -13.21 29.08 12.92
CA ALA A 65 -12.38 30.25 12.65
C ALA A 65 -13.06 31.18 11.64
N GLU A 66 -12.74 32.48 11.74
CA GLU A 66 -13.20 33.47 10.77
C GLU A 66 -12.34 33.40 9.50
N ASP A 67 -12.91 33.64 8.31
CA ASP A 67 -12.21 33.50 7.03
C ASP A 67 -10.94 34.37 6.92
N ASP A 68 -10.95 35.53 7.58
CA ASP A 68 -9.83 36.49 7.60
C ASP A 68 -8.81 36.20 8.70
N ASP A 69 -9.06 35.22 9.60
CA ASP A 69 -8.09 34.86 10.62
C ASP A 69 -6.83 34.26 9.98
N PRO A 70 -5.63 34.64 10.45
CA PRO A 70 -4.39 34.07 9.95
C PRO A 70 -4.18 32.65 10.48
N ILE A 71 -3.58 31.79 9.66
CA ILE A 71 -3.40 30.37 9.98
C ILE A 71 -2.60 30.14 11.26
N PHE A 72 -1.60 30.97 11.57
CA PHE A 72 -0.81 30.82 12.81
C PHE A 72 -1.67 30.89 14.10
N LYS A 73 -2.85 31.51 14.04
CA LYS A 73 -3.76 31.67 15.18
C LYS A 73 -4.59 30.41 15.44
N VAL A 74 -4.77 29.58 14.41
CA VAL A 74 -5.70 28.43 14.42
C VAL A 74 -5.00 27.08 14.23
N MET A 75 -3.75 27.08 13.76
CA MET A 75 -2.97 25.85 13.56
C MET A 75 -2.66 25.13 14.87
N ALA A 76 -2.54 23.80 14.79
CA ALA A 76 -1.96 23.01 15.86
C ALA A 76 -0.44 23.26 15.90
N THR A 77 0.07 23.66 17.07
CA THR A 77 1.50 23.95 17.30
C THR A 77 2.22 22.82 18.03
N GLU A 78 1.50 21.94 18.73
CA GLU A 78 2.05 20.73 19.33
C GLU A 78 2.13 19.61 18.28
N LEU A 79 3.23 19.60 17.51
CA LEU A 79 3.43 18.66 16.43
C LEU A 79 4.16 17.39 16.87
N LEU A 80 3.58 16.26 16.53
CA LEU A 80 4.34 15.03 16.38
C LEU A 80 4.95 15.00 14.98
N VAL A 81 6.28 14.93 14.92
CA VAL A 81 7.05 14.84 13.68
C VAL A 81 7.89 13.56 13.67
N ALA A 82 8.19 13.06 12.48
CA ALA A 82 9.12 11.95 12.28
C ALA A 82 10.46 12.47 11.75
N HIS A 83 11.54 11.75 12.04
CA HIS A 83 12.84 11.96 11.39
C HIS A 83 12.93 11.02 10.17
N PRO A 84 13.57 11.40 9.05
CA PRO A 84 13.71 10.53 7.87
C PRO A 84 14.34 9.17 8.17
N ASP A 85 15.28 9.11 9.12
CA ASP A 85 15.94 7.86 9.53
C ASP A 85 15.20 7.10 10.64
N MET A 86 14.05 7.60 11.11
CA MET A 86 13.19 6.87 12.05
C MET A 86 12.73 5.56 11.40
N LYS A 87 12.68 4.47 12.17
CA LYS A 87 12.15 3.19 11.64
C LYS A 87 10.66 3.31 11.36
N VAL A 88 10.20 2.75 10.25
CA VAL A 88 8.78 2.82 9.88
C VAL A 88 7.88 2.20 10.94
N ASN A 89 8.30 1.12 11.60
CA ASN A 89 7.55 0.50 12.70
C ASN A 89 7.40 1.41 13.94
N ASP A 90 8.33 2.33 14.14
CA ASP A 90 8.25 3.28 15.24
C ASP A 90 7.32 4.44 14.87
N ALA A 91 7.38 4.92 13.61
CA ALA A 91 6.39 5.86 13.07
C ALA A 91 4.96 5.28 13.11
N ALA A 92 4.80 4.00 12.77
CA ALA A 92 3.54 3.26 12.88
C ALA A 92 2.99 3.29 14.31
N ARG A 93 3.85 3.06 15.31
CA ARG A 93 3.48 3.11 16.72
C ARG A 93 3.05 4.51 17.15
N VAL A 94 3.72 5.56 16.67
CA VAL A 94 3.35 6.94 16.95
C VAL A 94 1.96 7.25 16.36
N ILE A 95 1.75 6.95 15.08
CA ILE A 95 0.46 7.15 14.37
C ILE A 95 -0.68 6.42 15.09
N LEU A 96 -0.50 5.14 15.42
CA LEU A 96 -1.54 4.33 16.07
C LEU A 96 -1.87 4.78 17.49
N ARG A 97 -0.86 5.18 18.28
CA ARG A 97 -1.07 5.61 19.67
C ARG A 97 -1.64 7.03 19.79
N SER A 98 -1.27 7.91 18.86
CA SER A 98 -1.71 9.30 18.87
C SER A 98 -3.05 9.51 18.17
N GLY A 99 -3.50 8.55 17.34
CA GLY A 99 -4.69 8.69 16.50
C GLY A 99 -4.53 9.68 15.34
N ILE A 100 -3.31 10.19 15.13
CA ILE A 100 -2.97 11.11 14.04
C ILE A 100 -2.82 10.32 12.74
N GLN A 101 -3.34 10.84 11.63
CA GLN A 101 -3.32 10.15 10.34
C GLN A 101 -2.03 10.33 9.54
N LYS A 102 -1.32 11.46 9.75
CA LYS A 102 -0.12 11.84 9.00
C LYS A 102 0.89 12.54 9.92
N LEU A 103 2.18 12.26 9.75
CA LEU A 103 3.27 12.93 10.45
C LEU A 103 4.13 13.70 9.44
N PRO A 104 4.34 15.02 9.63
CA PRO A 104 5.39 15.73 8.95
C PRO A 104 6.75 15.07 9.24
N VAL A 105 7.58 14.92 8.22
CA VAL A 105 8.94 14.41 8.32
C VAL A 105 9.90 15.59 8.23
N VAL A 106 10.75 15.76 9.24
CA VAL A 106 11.68 16.89 9.33
C VAL A 106 13.14 16.44 9.50
N ASP A 107 14.07 17.22 8.96
CA ASP A 107 15.50 17.04 9.20
C ASP A 107 15.95 17.55 10.59
N ASP A 108 17.24 17.40 10.92
CA ASP A 108 17.82 17.86 12.17
C ASP A 108 17.70 19.39 12.41
N ALA A 109 17.52 20.17 11.34
CA ALA A 109 17.32 21.61 11.41
C ALA A 109 15.83 22.01 11.51
N GLY A 110 14.92 21.03 11.52
CA GLY A 110 13.47 21.24 11.59
C GLY A 110 12.83 21.63 10.26
N ASN A 111 13.54 21.43 9.14
CA ASN A 111 12.97 21.67 7.82
C ASN A 111 12.10 20.50 7.37
N LEU A 112 10.97 20.78 6.73
CA LEU A 112 10.13 19.77 6.12
C LEU A 112 10.88 19.08 4.97
N VAL A 113 11.02 17.76 5.06
CA VAL A 113 11.63 16.91 4.02
C VAL A 113 10.66 15.85 3.47
N GLY A 114 9.49 15.70 4.09
CA GLY A 114 8.44 14.83 3.60
C GLY A 114 7.24 14.74 4.54
N ILE A 115 6.32 13.83 4.23
CA ILE A 115 5.18 13.46 5.08
C ILE A 115 4.97 11.95 5.03
N ILE A 116 4.67 11.32 6.17
CA ILE A 116 4.36 9.88 6.24
C ILE A 116 2.96 9.67 6.83
N SER A 117 2.16 8.85 6.17
CA SER A 117 0.78 8.55 6.55
C SER A 117 0.60 7.13 7.10
N ASN A 118 -0.57 6.88 7.68
CA ASN A 118 -0.99 5.52 8.02
C ASN A 118 -0.99 4.58 6.79
N ALA A 119 -1.35 5.07 5.60
CA ALA A 119 -1.32 4.30 4.37
C ALA A 119 0.11 3.90 3.98
N ASP A 120 1.08 4.82 4.10
CA ASP A 120 2.49 4.53 3.83
C ASP A 120 3.06 3.49 4.81
N VAL A 121 2.64 3.58 6.07
CA VAL A 121 2.98 2.57 7.09
C VAL A 121 2.37 1.21 6.73
N ILE A 122 1.10 1.16 6.31
CA ILE A 122 0.44 -0.08 5.91
C ILE A 122 1.14 -0.68 4.69
N ARG A 123 1.44 0.12 3.66
CA ARG A 123 2.26 -0.28 2.50
C ARG A 123 3.57 -0.91 2.93
N SER A 124 4.27 -0.31 3.90
CA SER A 124 5.53 -0.88 4.39
C SER A 124 5.38 -2.27 5.03
N GLN A 125 4.24 -2.58 5.67
CA GLN A 125 4.03 -3.90 6.27
C GLN A 125 3.69 -4.95 5.21
N ILE A 126 2.92 -4.52 4.21
CA ILE A 126 2.53 -5.25 3.02
C ILE A 126 3.81 -5.63 2.24
N GLU A 127 4.62 -4.66 1.82
CA GLU A 127 5.92 -4.93 1.17
C GLU A 127 6.90 -5.78 1.98
N ARG A 128 6.87 -5.74 3.31
CA ARG A 128 7.76 -6.57 4.16
C ARG A 128 7.34 -8.02 4.25
N ALA A 129 6.05 -8.32 4.10
CA ALA A 129 5.58 -9.69 4.08
C ALA A 129 6.12 -10.43 2.85
N THR A 130 6.35 -9.73 1.73
CA THR A 130 6.82 -10.34 0.48
C THR A 130 8.25 -10.91 0.56
N PRO A 131 9.30 -10.19 1.02
CA PRO A 131 10.64 -10.77 1.21
C PRO A 131 10.68 -12.01 2.10
N GLU A 132 9.91 -12.02 3.19
CA GLU A 132 9.85 -13.19 4.08
C GLU A 132 9.19 -14.39 3.38
N LYS A 133 8.11 -14.15 2.60
CA LYS A 133 7.46 -15.17 1.75
C LYS A 133 8.41 -15.69 0.67
N VAL A 134 9.09 -14.79 -0.06
CA VAL A 134 10.05 -15.11 -1.13
C VAL A 134 11.19 -15.96 -0.58
N GLY A 135 11.83 -15.54 0.51
CA GLY A 135 12.91 -16.32 1.13
C GLY A 135 12.44 -17.69 1.63
N LYS A 136 11.18 -17.84 2.05
CA LYS A 136 10.62 -19.15 2.42
C LYS A 136 10.38 -20.03 1.19
N LEU A 137 9.90 -19.45 0.09
CA LEU A 137 9.69 -20.15 -1.18
C LEU A 137 11.02 -20.63 -1.76
N MET A 138 12.03 -19.75 -1.83
CA MET A 138 13.37 -20.11 -2.31
C MET A 138 13.95 -21.31 -1.56
N ARG A 139 13.98 -21.25 -0.22
CA ARG A 139 14.45 -22.38 0.61
C ARG A 139 13.73 -23.69 0.31
N THR A 140 12.42 -23.61 0.04
CA THR A 140 11.60 -24.79 -0.27
C THR A 140 11.97 -25.36 -1.64
N LEU A 141 12.13 -24.51 -2.65
CA LEU A 141 12.52 -24.91 -4.00
C LEU A 141 13.94 -25.49 -4.04
N GLU A 142 14.92 -24.84 -3.38
CA GLU A 142 16.30 -25.34 -3.25
C GLU A 142 16.32 -26.72 -2.58
N GLN A 143 15.54 -26.91 -1.50
CA GLN A 143 15.48 -28.19 -0.79
C GLN A 143 14.84 -29.31 -1.62
N ILE A 144 13.80 -29.01 -2.40
CA ILE A 144 13.08 -30.01 -3.21
C ILE A 144 13.90 -30.39 -4.45
N HIS A 145 14.53 -29.40 -5.11
CA HIS A 145 15.14 -29.58 -6.42
C HIS A 145 16.67 -29.70 -6.39
N GLY A 146 17.32 -29.40 -5.25
CA GLY A 146 18.78 -29.50 -5.12
C GLY A 146 19.53 -28.49 -5.99
N ILE A 147 18.95 -27.31 -6.19
CA ILE A 147 19.43 -26.24 -7.05
C ILE A 147 19.85 -25.02 -6.22
N GLU A 148 20.67 -24.16 -6.81
CA GLU A 148 20.93 -22.82 -6.29
C GLU A 148 20.00 -21.82 -6.98
N LEU A 149 19.39 -20.93 -6.21
CA LEU A 149 18.48 -19.90 -6.70
C LEU A 149 19.07 -18.52 -6.45
N THR A 150 18.78 -17.59 -7.36
CA THR A 150 19.07 -16.17 -7.13
C THR A 150 17.78 -15.37 -7.07
N GLU A 151 17.78 -14.31 -6.26
CA GLU A 151 16.67 -13.35 -6.17
C GLU A 151 17.12 -12.04 -6.77
N GLU A 152 16.33 -11.51 -7.69
CA GLU A 152 16.49 -10.14 -8.18
C GLU A 152 15.17 -9.38 -8.13
N ARG A 153 15.25 -8.06 -7.97
CA ARG A 153 14.09 -7.18 -8.07
C ARG A 153 14.12 -6.51 -9.45
N ARG A 154 13.10 -6.76 -10.27
CA ARG A 154 12.92 -6.13 -11.57
C ARG A 154 11.45 -5.91 -11.90
N THR A 155 11.18 -5.00 -12.81
CA THR A 155 9.86 -4.82 -13.42
C THR A 155 9.65 -5.92 -14.46
N VAL A 156 8.46 -6.53 -14.50
CA VAL A 156 8.09 -7.61 -15.42
C VAL A 156 6.86 -7.22 -16.24
N PRO A 157 6.84 -7.49 -17.56
CA PRO A 157 5.65 -7.31 -18.38
C PRO A 157 4.58 -8.32 -17.99
N LEU A 158 3.34 -7.85 -17.78
CA LEU A 158 2.23 -8.73 -17.39
C LEU A 158 1.87 -9.73 -18.49
N SER A 159 2.09 -9.36 -19.75
CA SER A 159 1.85 -10.19 -20.93
C SER A 159 2.81 -11.39 -21.05
N GLU A 160 3.95 -11.36 -20.35
CA GLU A 160 4.93 -12.46 -20.33
C GLU A 160 4.69 -13.45 -19.18
N LEU A 161 3.73 -13.18 -18.30
CA LEU A 161 3.48 -14.00 -17.12
C LEU A 161 2.56 -15.18 -17.43
N THR A 162 3.03 -16.37 -17.07
CA THR A 162 2.23 -17.59 -17.03
C THR A 162 1.66 -17.79 -15.63
N PRO A 163 0.32 -17.70 -15.44
CA PRO A 163 -0.27 -17.82 -14.12
C PRO A 163 -0.29 -19.25 -13.60
N THR A 164 0.04 -19.43 -12.33
CA THR A 164 0.02 -20.75 -11.67
C THR A 164 -1.29 -21.10 -10.96
N GLN A 165 -2.27 -20.18 -10.97
CA GLN A 165 -3.59 -20.35 -10.38
C GLN A 165 -4.65 -19.87 -11.37
N GLY A 166 -5.58 -20.74 -11.76
CA GLY A 166 -6.60 -20.41 -12.77
C GLY A 166 -7.85 -19.73 -12.22
N ARG A 167 -7.94 -19.46 -10.91
CA ARG A 167 -9.13 -18.86 -10.29
C ARG A 167 -8.78 -17.78 -9.28
N VAL A 168 -9.48 -16.67 -9.39
CA VAL A 168 -9.36 -15.51 -8.50
C VAL A 168 -10.76 -15.06 -8.06
N TYR A 169 -10.91 -14.61 -6.82
CA TYR A 169 -12.19 -14.17 -6.28
C TYR A 169 -12.44 -12.68 -6.52
N ALA A 170 -13.67 -12.34 -6.94
CA ALA A 170 -14.03 -10.99 -7.35
C ALA A 170 -14.04 -9.95 -6.20
N ASP A 171 -14.35 -10.37 -4.98
CA ASP A 171 -14.44 -9.52 -3.79
C ASP A 171 -13.07 -9.01 -3.33
N GLU A 172 -12.00 -9.72 -3.65
CA GLU A 172 -10.62 -9.30 -3.36
C GLU A 172 -10.03 -8.37 -4.44
N LEU A 173 -10.60 -8.35 -5.65
CA LEU A 173 -10.10 -7.52 -6.77
C LEU A 173 -10.27 -6.01 -6.52
N GLU A 174 -11.38 -5.59 -5.89
CA GLU A 174 -11.63 -4.17 -5.63
C GLU A 174 -10.60 -3.58 -4.66
N GLY A 175 -10.22 -4.35 -3.63
CA GLY A 175 -9.16 -3.97 -2.69
C GLY A 175 -7.79 -3.89 -3.36
N ARG A 176 -7.47 -4.83 -4.25
CA ARG A 176 -6.20 -4.79 -5.02
C ARG A 176 -6.15 -3.61 -5.98
N ARG A 177 -7.27 -3.25 -6.63
CA ARG A 177 -7.35 -2.06 -7.49
C ARG A 177 -7.05 -0.79 -6.70
N TYR A 178 -7.66 -0.64 -5.53
CA TYR A 178 -7.40 0.50 -4.63
C TYR A 178 -5.93 0.57 -4.22
N GLU A 179 -5.31 -0.57 -3.91
CA GLU A 179 -3.88 -0.61 -3.58
C GLU A 179 -3.00 -0.19 -4.75
N LEU A 180 -3.30 -0.63 -5.97
CA LEU A 180 -2.55 -0.26 -7.18
C LEU A 180 -2.66 1.24 -7.48
N GLU A 181 -3.87 1.79 -7.49
CA GLU A 181 -4.13 3.23 -7.73
C GLU A 181 -3.39 4.14 -6.74
N ARG A 182 -3.14 3.64 -5.53
CA ARG A 182 -2.46 4.36 -4.45
C ARG A 182 -0.98 4.02 -4.33
N GLY A 183 -0.44 3.17 -5.21
CA GLY A 183 0.95 2.71 -5.14
C GLY A 183 1.26 2.01 -3.81
N LEU A 184 0.31 1.23 -3.30
CA LEU A 184 0.38 0.44 -2.07
C LEU A 184 0.52 -1.07 -2.33
N ALA A 185 0.38 -1.49 -3.58
CA ALA A 185 0.45 -2.90 -3.95
C ALA A 185 1.86 -3.46 -3.70
N GLU A 186 1.93 -4.64 -3.08
CA GLU A 186 3.17 -5.42 -3.01
C GLU A 186 3.74 -5.67 -4.43
N PRO A 187 5.05 -5.89 -4.56
CA PRO A 187 5.63 -6.49 -5.77
C PRO A 187 5.14 -7.93 -5.98
N LEU A 188 5.01 -8.36 -7.23
CA LEU A 188 4.71 -9.75 -7.58
C LEU A 188 5.80 -10.70 -7.09
N VAL A 189 5.49 -11.99 -6.99
CA VAL A 189 6.50 -13.05 -6.86
C VAL A 189 6.47 -13.87 -8.15
N VAL A 190 7.58 -13.86 -8.86
CA VAL A 190 7.73 -14.52 -10.16
C VAL A 190 8.90 -15.50 -10.08
N ILE A 191 8.78 -16.64 -10.75
CA ILE A 191 9.86 -17.60 -10.92
C ILE A 191 10.26 -17.57 -12.40
N ASP A 192 11.51 -17.22 -12.69
CA ASP A 192 12.10 -17.33 -14.01
C ASP A 192 12.72 -18.73 -14.15
N ASN A 193 11.97 -19.62 -14.79
CA ASN A 193 12.33 -21.04 -14.95
C ASN A 193 12.94 -21.27 -16.33
N GLY A 194 14.22 -20.90 -16.50
CA GLY A 194 14.90 -21.03 -17.80
C GLY A 194 14.31 -20.14 -18.90
N GLY A 195 13.80 -18.95 -18.56
CA GLY A 195 13.19 -17.99 -19.48
C GLY A 195 11.66 -17.96 -19.44
N THR A 196 11.01 -18.94 -18.81
CA THR A 196 9.55 -18.95 -18.61
C THR A 196 9.20 -18.27 -17.30
N LEU A 197 8.42 -17.18 -17.34
CA LEU A 197 8.04 -16.39 -16.16
C LEU A 197 6.74 -16.92 -15.54
N LEU A 198 6.87 -17.70 -14.47
CA LEU A 198 5.74 -18.24 -13.72
C LEU A 198 5.32 -17.27 -12.62
N LEU A 199 4.06 -16.81 -12.64
CA LEU A 199 3.50 -16.00 -11.56
C LEU A 199 3.17 -16.90 -10.36
N ALA A 200 4.00 -16.83 -9.32
CA ALA A 200 3.86 -17.62 -8.11
C ALA A 200 2.93 -16.96 -7.07
N ASP A 201 2.94 -15.63 -6.98
CA ASP A 201 2.02 -14.87 -6.11
C ASP A 201 1.71 -13.51 -6.74
N GLY A 202 0.43 -13.13 -6.69
CA GLY A 202 -0.05 -11.83 -7.18
C GLY A 202 -1.14 -11.91 -8.23
N HIS A 203 -1.83 -13.03 -8.38
CA HIS A 203 -2.90 -13.24 -9.39
C HIS A 203 -4.00 -12.18 -9.35
N HIS A 204 -4.50 -11.81 -8.17
CA HIS A 204 -5.46 -10.71 -8.06
C HIS A 204 -4.87 -9.35 -8.42
N ARG A 205 -3.57 -9.14 -8.19
CA ARG A 205 -2.88 -7.89 -8.48
C ARG A 205 -2.66 -7.73 -9.98
N VAL A 206 -2.22 -8.78 -10.68
CA VAL A 206 -2.07 -8.72 -12.15
C VAL A 206 -3.42 -8.52 -12.84
N LEU A 207 -4.49 -9.17 -12.36
CA LEU A 207 -5.84 -8.95 -12.91
C LEU A 207 -6.39 -7.55 -12.61
N ALA A 208 -6.10 -7.01 -11.42
CA ALA A 208 -6.48 -5.64 -11.09
C ALA A 208 -5.67 -4.61 -11.88
N ALA A 209 -4.39 -4.88 -12.13
CA ALA A 209 -3.49 -4.05 -12.92
C ALA A 209 -3.89 -4.04 -14.40
N ASP A 210 -4.22 -5.19 -14.98
CA ASP A 210 -4.75 -5.32 -16.34
C ASP A 210 -6.01 -4.48 -16.55
N ARG A 211 -6.95 -4.52 -15.59
CA ARG A 211 -8.16 -3.67 -15.61
C ARG A 211 -7.89 -2.17 -15.48
N LEU A 212 -6.73 -1.79 -14.97
CA LEU A 212 -6.26 -0.42 -14.86
C LEU A 212 -5.35 -0.01 -16.03
N GLU A 213 -5.21 -0.86 -17.04
CA GLU A 213 -4.32 -0.63 -18.19
C GLU A 213 -2.84 -0.45 -17.76
N ILE A 214 -2.43 -1.17 -16.72
CA ILE A 214 -1.04 -1.22 -16.25
C ILE A 214 -0.36 -2.43 -16.90
N ASP A 215 0.60 -2.19 -17.81
CA ASP A 215 1.24 -3.24 -18.62
C ASP A 215 2.38 -3.98 -17.90
N GLU A 216 2.97 -3.36 -16.87
CA GLU A 216 4.15 -3.89 -16.17
C GLU A 216 4.03 -3.69 -14.65
N MET A 217 4.65 -4.58 -13.87
CA MET A 217 4.66 -4.48 -12.41
C MET A 217 6.02 -4.84 -11.82
N ASP A 218 6.36 -4.25 -10.68
CA ASP A 218 7.52 -4.65 -9.89
C ASP A 218 7.36 -6.09 -9.37
N ALA A 219 8.43 -6.88 -9.44
CA ALA A 219 8.46 -8.25 -8.99
C ALA A 219 9.75 -8.59 -8.24
N TYR A 220 9.63 -9.52 -7.29
CA TYR A 220 10.74 -10.37 -6.86
C TYR A 220 10.79 -11.56 -7.82
N VAL A 221 11.88 -11.65 -8.57
CA VAL A 221 12.11 -12.71 -9.54
C VAL A 221 13.11 -13.70 -8.95
N ILE A 222 12.64 -14.93 -8.75
CA ILE A 222 13.47 -16.07 -8.37
C ILE A 222 13.98 -16.69 -9.66
N VAL A 223 15.27 -16.55 -9.93
CA VAL A 223 15.88 -17.02 -11.18
C VAL A 223 16.46 -18.41 -11.00
N ILE A 224 16.11 -19.28 -11.95
CA ILE A 224 16.63 -20.64 -12.09
C ILE A 224 17.44 -20.70 -13.39
N ASP A 225 18.73 -21.04 -13.28
CA ASP A 225 19.67 -21.02 -14.42
C ASP A 225 19.32 -21.99 -15.57
N HIS A 226 18.46 -22.98 -15.29
CA HIS A 226 18.02 -23.97 -16.25
C HIS A 226 16.57 -24.35 -15.98
N GLU A 227 15.87 -24.78 -17.02
CA GLU A 227 14.49 -25.24 -16.90
C GLU A 227 14.41 -26.47 -16.00
N ILE A 228 13.55 -26.41 -15.00
CA ILE A 228 13.22 -27.52 -14.12
C ILE A 228 11.72 -27.78 -14.07
N GLU A 229 11.36 -29.00 -13.69
CA GLU A 229 9.97 -29.40 -13.61
C GLU A 229 9.34 -28.96 -12.28
N LEU A 230 8.55 -27.89 -12.32
CA LEU A 230 7.86 -27.35 -11.17
C LEU A 230 6.43 -27.89 -11.07
N GLY A 231 6.00 -28.26 -9.86
CA GLY A 231 4.63 -28.70 -9.62
C GLY A 231 3.58 -27.66 -10.01
N MET A 232 3.88 -26.37 -9.80
CA MET A 232 3.00 -25.26 -10.18
C MET A 232 2.93 -25.04 -11.70
N ALA A 233 4.02 -25.29 -12.44
CA ALA A 233 4.02 -25.26 -13.91
C ALA A 233 3.14 -26.38 -14.46
N ARG A 234 3.28 -27.61 -13.93
CA ARG A 234 2.40 -28.73 -14.30
C ARG A 234 0.91 -28.43 -14.02
N THR A 235 0.61 -27.72 -12.94
CA THR A 235 -0.77 -27.29 -12.64
C THR A 235 -1.26 -26.29 -13.67
N ALA A 236 -0.45 -25.29 -14.02
CA ALA A 236 -0.75 -24.31 -15.07
C ALA A 236 -1.02 -25.01 -16.41
N ASP A 237 -0.14 -25.90 -16.86
CA ASP A 237 -0.29 -26.66 -18.10
C ASP A 237 -1.59 -27.48 -18.11
N LYS A 238 -1.91 -28.12 -16.98
CA LYS A 238 -3.11 -28.96 -16.84
C LYS A 238 -4.40 -28.13 -16.88
N GLU A 239 -4.35 -26.91 -16.36
CA GLU A 239 -5.47 -25.96 -16.39
C GLU A 239 -5.53 -25.14 -17.68
N GLY A 240 -4.53 -25.26 -18.57
CA GLY A 240 -4.45 -24.52 -19.83
C GLY A 240 -4.12 -23.04 -19.64
N LEU A 241 -3.32 -22.72 -18.61
CA LEU A 241 -2.94 -21.37 -18.24
C LEU A 241 -1.64 -20.99 -18.94
N GLU A 242 -1.72 -20.12 -19.96
CA GLU A 242 -0.56 -19.63 -20.71
C GLU A 242 -0.29 -18.14 -20.42
N ARG A 243 -1.35 -17.36 -20.17
CA ARG A 243 -1.33 -15.92 -19.93
C ARG A 243 -2.33 -15.50 -18.85
N ILE A 244 -2.20 -14.29 -18.33
CA ILE A 244 -3.07 -13.75 -17.27
C ILE A 244 -4.57 -13.76 -17.63
N ASP A 245 -4.90 -13.66 -18.92
CA ASP A 245 -6.29 -13.70 -19.42
C ASP A 245 -6.97 -15.06 -19.19
N ASP A 246 -6.19 -16.11 -18.96
CA ASP A 246 -6.71 -17.46 -18.73
C ASP A 246 -7.18 -17.66 -17.27
N ILE A 247 -7.02 -16.66 -16.41
CA ILE A 247 -7.48 -16.69 -15.01
C ILE A 247 -8.98 -16.36 -14.94
N ASP A 248 -9.78 -17.30 -14.44
CA ASP A 248 -11.21 -17.11 -14.18
C ASP A 248 -11.47 -16.26 -12.94
N VAL A 249 -12.25 -15.18 -13.09
CA VAL A 249 -12.75 -14.39 -11.96
C VAL A 249 -14.09 -14.96 -11.48
N VAL A 250 -14.12 -15.49 -10.26
CA VAL A 250 -15.28 -16.14 -9.67
C VAL A 250 -15.98 -15.19 -8.69
N ASP A 251 -17.27 -14.95 -8.91
CA ASP A 251 -18.13 -14.21 -7.98
C ASP A 251 -18.78 -15.17 -6.96
N TYR A 252 -18.54 -14.95 -5.68
CA TYR A 252 -19.03 -15.80 -4.59
C TYR A 252 -20.49 -15.51 -4.17
N ALA A 253 -21.21 -14.62 -4.86
CA ALA A 253 -22.54 -14.15 -4.48
C ALA A 253 -23.67 -15.21 -4.35
N ARG A 254 -23.38 -16.51 -4.35
CA ARG A 254 -24.37 -17.57 -4.07
C ARG A 254 -23.84 -18.72 -3.19
N HIS A 255 -23.13 -18.43 -2.10
CA HIS A 255 -22.94 -19.43 -1.05
C HIS A 255 -24.03 -19.31 0.04
N PRO A 256 -24.88 -20.32 0.27
CA PRO A 256 -26.01 -20.24 1.22
C PRO A 256 -25.62 -20.06 2.69
N LEU A 257 -24.32 -20.00 3.01
CA LEU A 257 -23.79 -19.82 4.37
C LEU A 257 -23.10 -18.48 4.61
N VAL A 258 -23.00 -17.59 3.60
CA VAL A 258 -22.42 -16.25 3.77
C VAL A 258 -23.55 -15.22 3.78
N GLN A 259 -24.07 -14.90 4.96
CA GLN A 259 -24.98 -13.76 5.14
C GLN A 259 -24.17 -12.49 5.35
N THR A 260 -24.26 -11.56 4.40
CA THR A 260 -23.74 -10.20 4.54
C THR A 260 -24.52 -9.49 5.65
N THR A 261 -23.83 -8.89 6.63
CA THR A 261 -24.41 -8.25 7.82
C THR A 261 -25.20 -6.95 7.54
N LYS A 262 -25.53 -6.64 6.29
CA LYS A 262 -26.41 -5.51 5.91
C LYS A 262 -27.88 -5.93 5.78
N ARG A 263 -28.46 -6.58 6.81
CA ARG A 263 -29.93 -6.75 6.97
C ARG A 263 -30.32 -7.00 8.44
N LEU A 264 -29.74 -6.25 9.37
CA LEU A 264 -30.15 -6.25 10.79
C LEU A 264 -30.54 -4.85 11.30
N GLN A 265 -30.79 -3.90 10.40
CA GLN A 265 -31.32 -2.57 10.74
C GLN A 265 -32.50 -2.19 9.84
N SER A 266 -33.51 -3.06 9.79
CA SER A 266 -34.84 -2.69 9.30
C SER A 266 -35.84 -3.81 9.58
N ASP A 267 -35.94 -4.24 10.85
CA ASP A 267 -37.10 -4.99 11.35
C ASP A 267 -37.13 -5.04 12.89
N ASP A 268 -36.81 -3.91 13.53
CA ASP A 268 -37.14 -3.73 14.95
C ASP A 268 -37.52 -2.27 15.21
N GLY A 269 -38.83 -2.04 15.30
CA GLY A 269 -39.38 -0.74 15.68
C GLY A 269 -40.58 -0.29 14.85
N ARG A 270 -41.75 -0.91 15.10
CA ARG A 270 -43.06 -0.23 15.27
C ARG A 270 -44.16 -1.27 15.50
N GLU A 271 -44.18 -1.85 16.70
CA GLU A 271 -45.44 -2.16 17.37
C GLU A 271 -45.59 -1.16 18.52
N GLY A 272 -46.71 -0.42 18.54
CA GLY A 272 -47.11 0.39 19.69
C GLY A 272 -47.81 1.71 19.32
N GLU A 273 -49.11 1.75 19.65
CA GLU A 273 -49.97 2.92 19.93
C GLU A 273 -50.66 3.57 18.70
N ALA A 274 -51.99 3.79 18.65
CA ALA A 274 -53.07 3.65 19.64
C ALA A 274 -54.45 3.76 18.95
N GLU A 275 -55.48 3.31 19.69
CA GLU A 275 -56.96 3.46 19.56
C GLU A 275 -57.72 2.66 18.49
#